data_AF-A0A377PHM6-F1
#
_entry.id   AF-A0A377PHM6-F1
#
_cell.length_a   1.000
_cell.length_b   1.000
_cell.length_c   1.000
_cell.angle_alpha   90.00
_cell.angle_beta   90.00
_cell.angle_gamma   90.00
#
_symmetry.space_group_name_H-M   'P 1'
#
loop_
_entity.id
_entity.type
_entity.pdbx_description
1 polymer ?
#
loop_
_entity_poly.entity_id
_entity_poly.type
_entity_poly.pdbx_seq_one_letter_code
_entity_poly.pdbx_strand_id
1 'polypeptide(L)'
;MFKVRKTFIVSALIQDASITNAKIGSYIQSNNYVAGKAGWRIDKNGVLEMNSALPGGGRSVFDSNGIGVYDPNGVRRFAAGYKP
;
A
#
# COMPACT_ATOMS: atom_id res chain seq x y z
N MET A 1 27.40 -21.58 18.60
CA MET A 1 25.95 -21.55 18.36
C MET A 1 25.49 -20.10 18.19
N PHE A 2 25.03 -19.70 17.01
CA PHE A 2 24.50 -18.35 16.79
C PHE A 2 23.07 -18.26 17.33
N LYS A 3 22.84 -17.34 18.27
CA LYS A 3 21.52 -17.13 18.88
C LYS A 3 20.81 -16.00 18.14
N VAL A 4 19.72 -16.33 17.45
CA VAL A 4 18.79 -15.31 16.91
C VAL A 4 18.07 -14.66 18.08
N ARG A 5 18.15 -13.33 18.19
CA ARG A 5 17.39 -12.54 19.17
C ARG A 5 16.07 -12.11 18.54
N LYS A 6 14.98 -12.21 19.31
CA LYS A 6 13.64 -11.75 18.91
C LYS A 6 13.09 -10.91 20.05
N THR A 7 12.42 -9.82 19.71
CA THR A 7 11.67 -8.98 20.64
C THR A 7 10.19 -9.10 20.28
N PHE A 8 9.33 -9.26 21.28
CA PHE A 8 7.88 -9.28 21.10
C PHE A 8 7.30 -7.99 21.65
N ILE A 9 6.54 -7.28 20.83
CA ILE A 9 5.94 -5.98 21.15
C ILE A 9 4.49 -6.05 20.70
N VAL A 10 3.55 -5.75 21.59
CA VAL A 10 2.11 -5.68 21.25
C VAL A 10 1.79 -4.32 20.60
N SER A 11 2.37 -3.24 21.13
CA SER A 11 2.24 -1.87 20.61
C SER A 11 3.48 -1.03 20.95
N ALA A 12 3.87 -0.12 20.06
CA ALA A 12 4.90 0.88 20.31
C ALA A 12 4.61 2.16 19.52
N LEU A 13 4.97 3.32 20.08
CA LEU A 13 5.07 4.57 19.33
C LEU A 13 6.54 4.78 18.96
N ILE A 14 6.81 4.87 17.66
CA ILE A 14 8.17 5.02 17.13
C ILE A 14 8.16 6.26 16.25
N GLN A 15 8.93 7.28 16.63
CA GLN A 15 9.03 8.51 15.84
C GLN A 15 9.79 8.25 14.53
N ASP A 16 10.96 7.61 14.63
CA ASP A 16 11.81 7.27 13.50
C ASP A 16 12.34 5.85 13.64
N ALA A 17 12.33 5.10 12.54
CA ALA A 17 12.85 3.73 12.46
C ALA A 17 13.71 3.55 11.22
N SER A 18 14.83 2.86 11.38
CA SER A 18 15.59 2.29 10.26
C SER A 18 15.42 0.77 10.29
N ILE A 19 14.87 0.22 9.19
CA ILE A 19 14.55 -1.21 9.08
C ILE A 19 15.23 -1.75 7.83
N THR A 20 16.25 -2.60 7.99
CA THR A 20 16.93 -3.22 6.84
C THR A 20 16.03 -4.19 6.07
N ASN A 21 15.12 -4.90 6.77
CA ASN A 21 14.10 -5.75 6.17
C ASN A 21 12.90 -5.93 7.10
N ALA A 22 11.70 -6.02 6.54
CA ALA A 22 10.46 -6.22 7.29
C ALA A 22 9.64 -7.39 6.72
N LYS A 23 9.18 -8.30 7.58
CA LYS A 23 8.12 -9.24 7.25
C LYS A 23 6.80 -8.70 7.79
N ILE A 24 5.88 -8.38 6.90
CA ILE A 24 4.59 -7.79 7.26
C ILE A 24 3.51 -8.87 7.33
N GLY A 25 2.64 -8.79 8.34
CA GLY A 25 1.55 -9.73 8.58
C GLY A 25 0.38 -9.56 7.61
N SER A 26 -0.13 -8.33 7.51
CA SER A 26 -1.33 -7.99 6.72
C SER A 26 -1.07 -6.86 5.73
N TYR A 27 -0.90 -5.63 6.21
CA TYR A 27 -0.69 -4.46 5.36
C TYR A 27 0.09 -3.37 6.09
N ILE A 28 0.56 -2.39 5.33
CA ILE A 28 0.95 -1.06 5.82
C ILE A 28 0.01 -0.07 5.12
N GLN A 29 -0.59 0.86 5.86
CA GLN A 29 -1.52 1.83 5.28
C GLN A 29 -1.48 3.16 6.02
N SER A 30 -2.01 4.21 5.39
CA SER A 30 -2.28 5.47 6.07
C SER A 30 -3.47 5.36 7.03
N ASN A 31 -3.49 6.23 8.05
CA ASN A 31 -4.58 6.27 9.04
C ASN A 31 -5.95 6.56 8.42
N ASN A 32 -5.99 7.28 7.30
CA ASN A 32 -7.22 7.69 6.61
C ASN A 32 -7.55 6.81 5.39
N TYR A 33 -6.94 5.63 5.26
CA TYR A 33 -7.17 4.76 4.12
C TYR A 33 -8.65 4.34 4.00
N VAL A 34 -9.22 4.59 2.83
CA VAL A 34 -10.53 4.11 2.40
C VAL A 34 -10.37 3.61 0.96
N ALA A 35 -10.64 2.33 0.73
CA ALA A 35 -10.47 1.69 -0.57
C ALA A 35 -11.15 2.50 -1.70
N GLY A 36 -10.40 2.74 -2.77
CA GLY A 36 -10.78 3.49 -3.96
C GLY A 36 -11.00 4.99 -3.77
N LYS A 37 -10.79 5.55 -2.56
CA LYS A 37 -11.22 6.91 -2.23
C LYS A 37 -10.15 7.78 -1.57
N ALA A 38 -9.47 7.27 -0.55
CA ALA A 38 -8.54 8.09 0.23
C ALA A 38 -7.38 7.26 0.78
N GLY A 39 -6.25 7.94 1.03
CA GLY A 39 -5.07 7.33 1.64
C GLY A 39 -4.35 6.35 0.73
N TRP A 40 -3.46 5.56 1.33
CA TRP A 40 -2.68 4.55 0.63
C TRP A 40 -2.60 3.25 1.42
N ARG A 41 -2.39 2.13 0.73
CA ARG A 41 -2.21 0.80 1.31
C ARG A 41 -1.21 -0.02 0.49
N ILE A 42 -0.34 -0.74 1.19
CA ILE A 42 0.49 -1.82 0.66
C ILE A 42 -0.01 -3.10 1.33
N ASP A 43 -0.67 -3.94 0.55
CA ASP A 43 -1.32 -5.15 1.01
C ASP A 43 -0.48 -6.39 0.69
N LYS A 44 -0.39 -7.33 1.64
CA LYS A 44 0.34 -8.59 1.45
C LYS A 44 -0.25 -9.50 0.37
N ASN A 45 -1.51 -9.32 -0.01
CA ASN A 45 -2.12 -10.01 -1.14
C ASN A 45 -1.66 -9.46 -2.50
N GLY A 46 -0.72 -8.51 -2.52
CA GLY A 46 -0.06 -8.06 -3.74
C GLY A 46 -0.62 -6.78 -4.35
N VAL A 47 -1.40 -6.00 -3.58
CA VAL A 47 -1.96 -4.73 -4.03
C VAL A 47 -1.23 -3.56 -3.38
N LEU A 48 -0.75 -2.63 -4.20
CA LEU A 48 -0.41 -1.28 -3.76
C LEU A 48 -1.47 -0.33 -4.30
N GLU A 49 -2.07 0.45 -3.42
CA GLU A 49 -3.10 1.40 -3.77
C GLU A 49 -2.76 2.78 -3.22
N MET A 50 -2.90 3.79 -4.08
CA MET A 50 -2.72 5.20 -3.74
C MET A 50 -3.95 5.96 -4.24
N ASN A 51 -4.68 6.58 -3.32
CA ASN A 51 -5.90 7.33 -3.61
C ASN A 51 -5.72 8.81 -3.27
N SER A 52 -6.32 9.68 -4.09
CA SER A 52 -6.41 11.10 -3.78
C SER A 52 -7.78 11.45 -3.21
N ALA A 53 -7.78 12.09 -2.04
CA ALA A 53 -8.99 12.65 -1.43
C ALA A 53 -9.32 14.07 -1.93
N LEU A 54 -8.48 14.64 -2.82
CA LEU A 54 -8.69 15.98 -3.35
C LEU A 54 -9.81 15.99 -4.40
N PRO A 55 -10.56 17.11 -4.52
CA PRO A 55 -11.47 17.30 -5.65
C PRO A 55 -10.72 17.16 -6.97
N GLY A 56 -11.19 16.30 -7.87
CA GLY A 56 -10.50 16.01 -9.11
C GLY A 56 -9.30 15.05 -8.96
N GLY A 57 -9.11 14.46 -7.78
CA GLY A 57 -8.10 13.46 -7.50
C GLY A 57 -8.43 12.08 -8.08
N GLY A 58 -7.46 11.48 -8.78
CA GLY A 58 -7.54 10.10 -9.27
C GLY A 58 -7.01 9.07 -8.27
N ARG A 59 -6.85 7.84 -8.75
CA ARG A 59 -6.19 6.75 -8.01
C ARG A 59 -5.21 5.97 -8.87
N SER A 60 -4.20 5.40 -8.23
CA SER A 60 -3.22 4.51 -8.84
C SER A 60 -3.23 3.17 -8.11
N VAL A 61 -3.27 2.08 -8.86
CA VAL A 61 -3.26 0.72 -8.34
C VAL A 61 -2.16 -0.08 -9.02
N PHE A 62 -1.37 -0.80 -8.24
CA PHE A 62 -0.51 -1.88 -8.68
C PHE A 62 -1.09 -3.18 -8.12
N ASP A 63 -1.38 -4.15 -8.99
CA ASP A 63 -1.88 -5.46 -8.60
C ASP A 63 -1.27 -6.56 -9.48
N SER A 64 -1.77 -7.79 -9.37
CA SER A 64 -1.30 -8.93 -10.17
C SER A 64 -1.50 -8.77 -11.68
N ASN A 65 -2.38 -7.87 -12.12
CA ASN A 65 -2.61 -7.57 -13.53
C ASN A 65 -1.68 -6.45 -14.03
N GLY A 66 -1.07 -5.68 -13.13
CA GLY A 66 -0.12 -4.62 -13.44
C GLY A 66 -0.49 -3.29 -12.80
N ILE A 67 -0.25 -2.21 -13.54
CA ILE A 67 -0.48 -0.82 -13.13
C ILE A 67 -1.74 -0.28 -13.81
N GLY A 68 -2.62 0.33 -13.03
CA GLY A 68 -3.74 1.13 -13.52
C GLY A 68 -3.77 2.50 -12.87
N VAL A 69 -3.95 3.56 -13.67
CA VAL A 69 -4.24 4.92 -13.19
C VAL A 69 -5.63 5.31 -13.64
N TYR A 70 -6.43 5.78 -12.70
CA TYR A 70 -7.83 6.13 -12.89
C TYR A 70 -8.04 7.60 -12.58
N ASP A 71 -8.92 8.23 -13.35
CA ASP A 71 -9.39 9.57 -13.05
C ASP A 71 -10.41 9.55 -11.88
N PRO A 72 -10.91 10.74 -11.46
CA PRO A 72 -11.88 10.84 -10.36
C PRO A 72 -13.21 10.16 -10.63
N ASN A 73 -13.56 9.94 -11.90
CA ASN A 73 -14.78 9.27 -12.32
C ASN A 73 -14.59 7.74 -12.42
N GLY A 74 -13.42 7.23 -12.03
CA GLY A 74 -13.09 5.81 -12.08
C GLY A 74 -12.72 5.31 -13.48
N VAL A 75 -12.54 6.20 -14.46
CA VAL A 75 -12.13 5.83 -15.82
C VAL A 75 -10.63 5.56 -15.83
N ARG A 76 -10.22 4.39 -16.30
CA ARG A 76 -8.81 4.02 -16.43
C ARG A 76 -8.16 4.83 -17.54
N ARG A 77 -7.28 5.77 -17.19
CA ARG A 77 -6.56 6.68 -18.12
C ARG A 77 -5.22 6.12 -18.56
N PHE A 78 -4.63 5.24 -17.75
CA PHE A 78 -3.40 4.55 -18.09
C PHE A 78 -3.45 3.11 -17.61
N ALA A 79 -2.77 2.26 -18.37
CA ALA A 79 -2.54 0.87 -17.99
C ALA A 79 -1.23 0.34 -18.55
N ALA A 80 -0.52 -0.43 -17.74
CA ALA A 80 0.62 -1.22 -18.17
C ALA A 80 0.67 -2.53 -17.38
N GLY A 81 1.08 -3.63 -18.01
CA GLY A 81 1.07 -4.96 -17.40
C GLY A 81 0.30 -5.97 -18.24
N TYR A 82 0.03 -7.13 -17.66
CA TYR A 82 -0.60 -8.22 -18.38
C TYR A 82 -2.01 -7.81 -18.84
N LYS A 83 -2.21 -7.90 -20.14
CA LYS A 83 -3.51 -7.81 -20.79
C LYS A 83 -3.79 -9.21 -21.34
N PRO A 84 -4.80 -9.95 -20.82
CA PRO A 84 -5.20 -11.20 -21.43
C PRO A 84 -5.57 -11.01 -22.90
#